data_AF-A0A529C624-F1
#
_entry.id   AF-A0A529C624-F1
#
_cell.length_a   1.000
_cell.length_b   1.000
_cell.length_c   1.000
_cell.angle_alpha   90.00
_cell.angle_beta   90.00
_cell.angle_gamma   90.00
#
_symmetry.space_group_name_H-M   'P 1'
#
loop_
_entity.id
_entity.type
_entity.pdbx_description
1 polymer ?
#
loop_
_entity_poly.entity_id
_entity_poly.type
_entity_poly.pdbx_seq_one_letter_code
_entity_poly.pdbx_strand_id
1 'polypeptide(L)'
;MSPVEKRSVTIRGHRTSYSLEKPFYDDLVAIAAVRKLTLAALVAEIDESRPRDANLSSALRLYVLDWAKRRDDGFALTSLQRLQQIVDR
;
A
#
# COMPACT_ATOMS: atom_id res chain seq x y z
N MET A 1 -0.49 10.59 -17.95
CA MET A 1 -0.07 9.44 -17.11
C MET A 1 1.22 9.83 -16.41
N SER A 2 1.38 9.49 -15.11
CA SER A 2 2.64 9.73 -14.39
C SER A 2 3.71 8.75 -14.90
N PRO A 3 4.97 9.18 -15.12
CA PRO A 3 6.03 8.29 -15.58
C PRO A 3 6.37 7.23 -14.53
N VAL A 4 6.75 6.04 -14.99
CA VAL A 4 7.27 4.97 -14.12
C VAL A 4 8.74 5.26 -13.83
N GLU A 5 9.08 5.41 -12.55
CA GLU A 5 10.44 5.72 -12.11
C GLU A 5 11.10 4.49 -11.45
N LYS A 6 12.35 4.20 -11.85
CA LYS A 6 13.16 3.15 -11.24
C LYS A 6 13.72 3.63 -9.90
N ARG A 7 13.59 2.79 -8.87
CA ARG A 7 14.11 3.02 -7.52
C ARG A 7 14.82 1.77 -7.03
N SER A 8 15.67 1.94 -6.02
CA SER A 8 16.33 0.81 -5.37
C SER A 8 16.35 0.99 -3.86
N VAL A 9 16.22 -0.12 -3.15
CA VAL A 9 16.24 -0.17 -1.70
C VAL A 9 17.12 -1.33 -1.25
N THR A 10 17.80 -1.18 -0.12
CA THR A 10 18.49 -2.30 0.51
C THR A 10 17.53 -2.98 1.48
N ILE A 11 17.20 -4.24 1.20
CA ILE A 11 16.37 -5.08 2.06
C ILE A 11 17.13 -6.38 2.32
N ARG A 12 17.17 -6.84 3.58
CA ARG A 12 17.84 -8.10 3.98
C ARG A 12 19.31 -8.20 3.53
N GLY A 13 20.03 -7.07 3.50
CA GLY A 13 21.44 -7.04 3.09
C GLY A 13 21.69 -7.06 1.57
N HIS A 14 20.65 -7.08 0.75
CA HIS A 14 20.78 -7.06 -0.71
C HIS A 14 20.05 -5.86 -1.32
N ARG A 15 20.62 -5.29 -2.38
CA ARG A 15 20.00 -4.18 -3.12
C ARG A 15 18.94 -4.71 -4.07
N THR A 16 17.69 -4.34 -3.82
CA THR A 16 16.55 -4.71 -4.65
C THR A 16 16.04 -3.48 -5.41
N SER A 17 15.84 -3.63 -6.72
CA SER A 17 15.32 -2.56 -7.58
C SER A 17 13.87 -2.83 -7.96
N TYR A 18 13.07 -1.77 -8.05
CA TYR A 18 11.68 -1.81 -8.52
C TYR A 18 11.36 -0.54 -9.30
N SER A 19 10.26 -0.55 -10.05
CA SER A 19 9.84 0.56 -10.90
C SER A 19 8.39 0.91 -10.61
N LEU A 20 8.13 2.16 -10.23
CA LEU A 20 6.84 2.60 -9.70
C LEU A 20 6.49 4.01 -10.19
N GLU A 21 5.22 4.24 -10.46
CA GLU A 21 4.67 5.58 -10.69
C GLU A 21 4.77 6.40 -9.40
N LYS A 22 4.95 7.72 -9.53
CA LYS A 22 5.08 8.61 -8.37
C LYS A 22 3.92 8.52 -7.36
N PRO A 23 2.64 8.46 -7.77
CA PRO A 23 1.53 8.36 -6.81
C PRO A 23 1.62 7.12 -5.89
N PHE A 24 1.93 5.95 -6.44
CA PHE A 24 2.10 4.74 -5.63
C PHE A 24 3.28 4.85 -4.66
N TYR A 25 4.34 5.58 -5.04
CA TYR A 25 5.50 5.77 -4.17
C TYR A 25 5.15 6.68 -2.99
N ASP A 26 4.47 7.79 -3.28
CA ASP A 26 4.02 8.73 -2.25
C ASP A 26 3.06 8.04 -1.26
N ASP A 27 2.15 7.20 -1.76
CA ASP A 27 1.26 6.40 -0.90
C ASP A 27 2.02 5.36 -0.07
N LEU A 28 3.03 4.67 -0.61
CA LEU A 28 3.87 3.78 0.18
C LEU A 28 4.59 4.52 1.31
N VAL A 29 5.08 5.74 1.06
CA VAL A 29 5.69 6.59 2.10
C VAL A 29 4.67 6.95 3.17
N ALA A 30 3.45 7.35 2.77
CA ALA A 30 2.37 7.65 3.71
C ALA A 30 1.95 6.43 4.53
N ILE A 31 1.84 5.26 3.91
CA ILE A 31 1.50 4.00 4.61
C ILE A 31 2.60 3.62 5.60
N ALA A 32 3.87 3.73 5.20
CA ALA A 32 5.01 3.47 6.08
C ALA A 32 4.96 4.38 7.31
N ALA A 33 4.70 5.68 7.12
CA ALA A 33 4.54 6.63 8.22
C ALA A 33 3.38 6.26 9.16
N VAL A 34 2.21 5.92 8.61
CA VAL A 34 1.04 5.48 9.41
C VAL A 34 1.34 4.21 10.21
N ARG A 35 2.05 3.26 9.60
CA ARG A 35 2.46 1.99 10.24
C ARG A 35 3.69 2.14 11.14
N LYS A 36 4.27 3.34 11.26
CA LYS A 36 5.53 3.62 12.01
C LYS A 36 6.70 2.75 11.55
N LEU A 37 6.79 2.49 10.25
CA LEU A 37 7.86 1.74 9.60
C LEU A 37 8.69 2.68 8.73
N THR A 38 9.96 2.31 8.49
CA THR A 38 10.70 2.92 7.37
C THR A 38 10.13 2.41 6.05
N LEU A 39 10.27 3.17 4.97
CA LEU A 39 9.87 2.70 3.63
C LEU A 39 10.58 1.36 3.29
N ALA A 40 11.86 1.22 3.65
CA ALA A 40 12.61 -0.01 3.42
C ALA A 40 12.05 -1.20 4.20
N ALA A 41 11.63 -1.01 5.46
CA ALA A 41 10.99 -2.05 6.25
C ALA A 41 9.65 -2.47 5.65
N LEU A 42 8.80 -1.51 5.26
CA LEU A 42 7.54 -1.81 4.57
C LEU A 42 7.76 -2.57 3.26
N VAL A 43 8.72 -2.13 2.44
CA VAL A 43 9.06 -2.83 1.19
C VAL A 43 9.58 -4.23 1.47
N ALA A 44 10.37 -4.45 2.52
CA ALA A 44 10.86 -5.78 2.91
C ALA A 44 9.73 -6.72 3.36
N GLU A 45 8.72 -6.23 4.08
CA GLU A 45 7.55 -7.03 4.46
C GLU A 45 6.72 -7.44 3.23
N ILE A 46 6.52 -6.51 2.29
CA ILE A 46 5.80 -6.79 1.04
C ILE A 46 6.63 -7.75 0.17
N ASP A 47 7.96 -7.62 0.19
CA ASP A 47 8.88 -8.48 -0.54
C ASP A 47 8.83 -9.93 -0.09
N GLU A 48 8.65 -10.16 1.21
CA GLU A 48 8.54 -11.50 1.81
C GLU A 48 7.16 -12.13 1.65
N SER A 49 6.11 -11.33 1.69
CA SER A 49 4.73 -11.82 1.66
C SER A 49 4.19 -12.08 0.26
N ARG A 50 4.85 -11.58 -0.79
CA ARG A 50 4.39 -11.79 -2.18
C ARG A 50 4.58 -13.24 -2.66
N PRO A 51 3.75 -13.71 -3.61
CA PRO A 51 4.00 -14.96 -4.32
C PRO A 51 5.38 -14.98 -4.98
N ARG A 52 6.00 -16.17 -5.05
CA ARG A 52 7.39 -16.33 -5.53
C ARG A 52 7.58 -15.90 -6.99
N ASP A 53 6.53 -16.01 -7.79
CA ASP A 53 6.46 -15.65 -9.21
C ASP A 53 6.04 -14.19 -9.45
N ALA A 54 5.59 -13.48 -8.41
CA ALA A 54 5.21 -12.07 -8.53
C ALA A 54 6.43 -11.15 -8.48
N ASN A 55 6.47 -10.12 -9.34
CA ASN A 55 7.50 -9.08 -9.27
C ASN A 55 7.18 -8.05 -8.18
N LEU A 56 8.22 -7.51 -7.54
CA LEU A 56 8.09 -6.53 -6.44
C LEU A 56 7.26 -5.30 -6.85
N SER A 57 7.47 -4.77 -8.06
CA SER A 57 6.74 -3.59 -8.53
C SER A 57 5.22 -3.79 -8.55
N SER A 58 4.76 -4.97 -8.95
CA SER A 58 3.32 -5.31 -8.98
C SER A 58 2.79 -5.56 -7.58
N ALA A 59 3.55 -6.25 -6.73
CA ALA A 59 3.20 -6.46 -5.33
C ALA A 59 3.02 -5.13 -4.57
N LEU A 60 3.92 -4.17 -4.78
CA LEU A 60 3.83 -2.83 -4.19
C LEU A 60 2.56 -2.07 -4.61
N ARG A 61 2.22 -2.08 -5.92
CA ARG A 61 1.00 -1.43 -6.42
C ARG A 61 -0.26 -2.06 -5.84
N LEU A 62 -0.33 -3.38 -5.82
CA LEU A 62 -1.49 -4.10 -5.27
C LEU A 62 -1.64 -3.86 -3.77
N TYR A 63 -0.53 -3.78 -3.04
CA TYR A 63 -0.54 -3.45 -1.61
C TYR A 63 -1.14 -2.06 -1.35
N VAL A 64 -0.72 -1.04 -2.13
CA VAL A 64 -1.30 0.32 -2.02
C VAL A 64 -2.80 0.31 -2.35
N LEU A 65 -3.20 -0.40 -3.42
CA LEU A 65 -4.61 -0.51 -3.81
C LEU A 65 -5.46 -1.16 -2.70
N ASP A 66 -4.98 -2.26 -2.10
CA ASP A 66 -5.66 -2.93 -0.99
C ASP A 66 -5.76 -2.01 0.24
N TRP A 67 -4.68 -1.30 0.56
CA TRP A 67 -4.68 -0.34 1.67
C TRP A 67 -5.68 0.81 1.47
N ALA A 68 -5.76 1.34 0.24
CA ALA A 68 -6.72 2.39 -0.10
C ALA A 68 -8.17 1.89 0.03
N LYS A 69 -8.47 0.70 -0.50
CA LYS A 69 -9.82 0.10 -0.42
C LYS A 69 -10.27 -0.15 1.02
N ARG A 70 -9.38 -0.66 1.88
CA ARG A 70 -9.71 -0.89 3.31
C ARG A 70 -10.03 0.39 4.07
N ARG A 71 -9.47 1.53 3.65
CA ARG A 71 -9.82 2.85 4.23
C ARG A 71 -11.23 3.27 3.86
N ASP A 72 -11.64 3.01 2.62
CA ASP A 72 -13.00 3.29 2.16
C ASP A 72 -14.03 2.35 2.80
N ASP A 73 -13.67 1.10 3.08
CA ASP A 73 -14.54 0.17 3.82
C ASP A 73 -14.91 0.70 5.22
N GLY A 74 -13.99 1.40 5.89
CA GLY A 74 -14.27 2.06 7.17
C GLY A 74 -15.27 3.21 7.05
N PHE A 75 -15.25 3.94 5.94
CA PHE A 75 -16.23 4.99 5.66
C PHE A 75 -17.59 4.39 5.26
N ALA A 76 -17.60 3.30 4.48
CA ALA A 76 -18.81 2.59 4.08
C ALA A 76 -19.55 1.96 5.27
N LEU A 77 -18.84 1.28 6.18
CA LEU A 77 -19.43 0.70 7.39
C LEU A 77 -19.99 1.79 8.33
N THR A 78 -19.27 2.89 8.50
CA THR A 78 -19.74 4.03 9.31
C THR A 78 -20.97 4.70 8.70
N SER A 79 -21.02 4.80 7.37
CA SER A 79 -22.16 5.38 6.63
C SER A 79 -23.41 4.49 6.72
N LEU A 80 -23.26 3.17 6.63
CA LEU A 80 -24.37 2.22 6.77
C LEU A 80 -24.92 2.17 8.19
N GLN A 81 -24.06 2.20 9.21
CA GLN A 81 -24.49 2.26 10.62
C GLN A 81 -25.27 3.56 10.93
N ARG A 82 -24.83 4.69 10.36
CA ARG A 82 -25.53 5.98 10.51
C ARG A 82 -26.89 5.99 9.81
N LEU A 83 -27.04 5.31 8.67
CA LEU A 83 -28.32 5.19 7.97
C LEU A 83 -29.30 4.28 8.71
N GLN A 84 -28.85 3.18 9.31
CA GLN A 84 -29.72 2.31 10.12
C GLN A 84 -30.32 3.05 11.32
N GLN A 85 -29.54 3.90 12.00
CA GLN A 85 -30.05 4.73 13.11
C GLN A 85 -31.08 5.80 12.70
N ILE A 86 -31.15 6.17 11.41
CA ILE A 86 -32.13 7.13 10.89
C ILE A 86 -33.44 6.42 10.54
N VAL A 87 -33.39 5.17 10.07
CA VAL A 87 -34.57 4.39 9.68
C VAL A 87 -35.29 3.77 10.89
N ASP A 88 -34.57 3.50 11.98
CA ASP A 88 -35.12 2.95 13.22
C ASP A 88 -35.72 4.01 14.18
N ARG A 89 -36.02 5.21 13.69
CA ARG A 89 -36.73 6.29 14.40
C ARG A 89 -37.97 6.72 13.64
#